data_AF-A0A4S2T7R2-F1
#
_entry.id   AF-A0A4S2T7R2-F1
#
_cell.length_a   1.000
_cell.length_b   1.000
_cell.length_c   1.000
_cell.angle_alpha   90.00
_cell.angle_beta   90.00
_cell.angle_gamma   90.00
#
_symmetry.space_group_name_H-M   'P 1'
#
loop_
_entity.id
_entity.type
_entity.pdbx_description
1 polymer ?
#
loop_
_entity_poly.entity_id
_entity_poly.type
_entity_poly.pdbx_seq_one_letter_code
_entity_poly.pdbx_strand_id
1 'polypeptide(L)'
;MRALTQDIAIEDNAPYYLLEVTRQPGQKDEITEDVMSGAAVREAIVLELAVGTGEIEQNDPSEVVVRWTHRGQTTRSCTYSKVC
;
A
#
# COMPACT_ATOMS: atom_id res chain seq x y z
N MET A 1 1.26 -15.49 5.56
CA MET A 1 0.85 -16.08 4.27
C MET A 1 1.05 -14.98 3.24
N ARG A 2 1.83 -15.17 2.16
CA ARG A 2 2.02 -14.14 1.12
C ARG A 2 0.78 -14.15 0.22
N ALA A 3 0.05 -13.04 0.14
CA ALA A 3 -1.03 -12.89 -0.83
C ALA A 3 -0.44 -12.87 -2.25
N LEU A 4 -1.05 -13.59 -3.19
CA LEU A 4 -0.69 -13.47 -4.60
C LEU A 4 -1.34 -12.19 -5.14
N THR A 5 -0.71 -11.54 -6.13
CA THR A 5 -1.27 -10.37 -6.84
C THR A 5 -2.69 -10.59 -7.36
N GLN A 6 -3.05 -11.84 -7.64
CA GLN A 6 -4.36 -12.24 -8.16
C GLN A 6 -5.47 -12.19 -7.11
N ASP A 7 -5.11 -12.12 -5.81
CA ASP A 7 -6.06 -12.10 -4.70
C ASP A 7 -6.48 -10.66 -4.31
N ILE A 8 -5.85 -9.63 -4.92
CA ILE A 8 -6.09 -8.24 -4.55
C ILE A 8 -7.17 -7.63 -5.43
N ALA A 9 -8.31 -7.33 -4.82
CA ALA A 9 -9.45 -6.69 -5.46
C ALA A 9 -9.22 -5.17 -5.54
N ILE A 10 -8.94 -4.69 -6.75
CA ILE A 10 -8.82 -3.26 -7.08
C ILE A 10 -9.69 -2.98 -8.31
N GLU A 11 -10.40 -1.86 -8.30
CA GLU A 11 -11.19 -1.41 -9.45
C GLU A 11 -10.39 -0.37 -10.25
N ASP A 12 -9.90 -0.74 -11.42
CA ASP A 12 -8.95 0.08 -12.19
C ASP A 12 -9.50 1.48 -12.56
N ASN A 13 -10.83 1.58 -12.73
CA ASN A 13 -11.52 2.82 -13.10
C ASN A 13 -11.95 3.67 -11.89
N ALA A 14 -11.77 3.18 -10.65
CA ALA A 14 -12.13 3.93 -9.46
C ALA A 14 -10.94 4.78 -8.96
N PRO A 15 -11.20 5.96 -8.38
CA PRO A 15 -10.19 6.72 -7.66
C PRO A 15 -9.89 6.08 -6.29
N TYR A 16 -8.63 6.16 -5.89
CA TYR A 16 -8.14 5.71 -4.59
C TYR A 16 -7.34 6.83 -3.94
N TYR A 17 -7.53 7.01 -2.65
CA TYR A 17 -6.71 7.85 -1.80
C TYR A 17 -5.51 7.05 -1.28
N LEU A 18 -4.31 7.57 -1.45
CA LEU A 18 -3.08 7.04 -0.87
C LEU A 18 -2.73 7.84 0.38
N LEU A 19 -2.55 7.15 1.50
CA LEU A 19 -1.85 7.65 2.67
C LEU A 19 -0.55 6.87 2.83
N GLU A 20 0.58 7.54 2.63
CA GLU A 20 1.91 6.99 2.86
C GLU A 20 2.51 7.56 4.15
N VAL A 21 3.05 6.68 4.97
CA VAL A 21 3.74 7.01 6.23
C VAL A 21 5.12 6.40 6.19
N THR A 22 6.16 7.23 6.28
CA THR A 22 7.56 6.81 6.38
C THR A 22 8.10 7.15 7.76
N ARG A 23 8.71 6.15 8.41
CA ARG A 23 9.25 6.23 9.77
C ARG A 23 10.76 6.02 9.75
N GLN A 24 11.49 7.01 10.23
CA GLN A 24 12.93 6.95 10.41
C GLN A 24 13.30 7.09 11.89
N PRO A 25 14.21 6.26 12.43
CA PRO A 25 14.62 6.35 13.83
C PRO A 25 15.14 7.74 14.19
N GLY A 26 14.58 8.34 15.25
CA GLY A 26 15.00 9.66 15.74
C GLY A 26 14.47 10.84 14.92
N GLN A 27 13.62 10.61 13.92
CA GLN A 27 12.94 11.67 13.17
C GLN A 27 11.42 11.58 13.40
N LYS A 28 10.72 12.67 13.06
CA LYS A 28 9.25 12.64 13.01
C LYS A 28 8.81 11.82 11.79
N ASP A 29 7.67 11.15 11.92
CA ASP A 29 7.02 10.46 10.83
C ASP A 29 6.75 11.45 9.68
N GLU A 30 7.14 11.05 8.48
CA GLU A 30 6.80 11.74 7.24
C GLU A 30 5.50 11.14 6.72
N ILE A 31 4.49 12.00 6.49
CA ILE A 31 3.18 11.59 6.02
C ILE A 31 2.93 12.30 4.69
N THR A 32 2.61 11.53 3.66
CA THR A 32 2.26 12.02 2.33
C THR A 32 0.91 11.46 1.92
N GLU A 33 0.16 12.28 1.18
CA GLU A 33 -1.21 11.99 0.77
C GLU A 33 -1.33 12.26 -0.73
N ASP A 34 -1.98 11.36 -1.47
CA ASP A 34 -2.19 11.49 -2.91
C ASP A 34 -3.51 10.86 -3.36
N VAL A 35 -3.97 11.17 -4.57
CA VAL A 35 -5.12 10.52 -5.21
C VAL A 35 -4.66 9.89 -6.52
N MET A 36 -4.84 8.58 -6.62
CA MET A 36 -4.40 7.76 -7.74
C MET A 36 -5.57 7.03 -8.38
N SER A 37 -5.45 6.65 -9.65
CA SER A 37 -6.39 5.72 -10.26
C SER A 37 -6.17 4.30 -9.72
N GLY A 38 -7.21 3.46 -9.71
CA GLY A 38 -7.07 2.05 -9.34
C GLY A 38 -6.05 1.31 -10.20
N ALA A 39 -5.93 1.66 -11.48
CA ALA A 39 -4.89 1.10 -12.35
C ALA A 39 -3.47 1.40 -11.83
N ALA A 40 -3.22 2.65 -11.39
CA ALA A 40 -1.93 3.04 -10.84
C ALA A 40 -1.67 2.39 -9.47
N VAL A 41 -2.71 2.25 -8.64
CA VAL A 41 -2.62 1.50 -7.37
C VAL A 41 -2.27 0.03 -7.61
N ARG A 42 -2.90 -0.61 -8.59
CA ARG A 42 -2.59 -2.00 -8.97
C ARG A 42 -1.13 -2.11 -9.42
N GLU A 43 -0.67 -1.22 -10.30
CA GLU A 43 0.71 -1.22 -10.79
C GLU A 43 1.72 -1.06 -9.63
N ALA A 44 1.46 -0.13 -8.70
CA ALA A 44 2.31 0.08 -7.52
C ALA A 44 2.39 -1.18 -6.65
N ILE A 45 1.25 -1.82 -6.37
CA ILE A 45 1.19 -3.04 -5.57
C ILE A 45 1.90 -4.22 -6.27
N VAL A 46 1.71 -4.37 -7.58
CA VAL A 46 2.38 -5.41 -8.38
C VAL A 46 3.89 -5.23 -8.31
N LEU A 47 4.38 -3.99 -8.44
CA LEU A 47 5.80 -3.67 -8.33
C LEU A 47 6.34 -4.07 -6.95
N GLU A 48 5.63 -3.74 -5.87
CA GLU A 48 6.06 -4.09 -4.51
C GLU A 48 6.08 -5.60 -4.25
N LEU A 49 5.12 -6.34 -4.79
CA LEU A 49 5.12 -7.81 -4.73
C LEU A 49 6.28 -8.43 -5.52
N ALA A 50 6.64 -7.83 -6.67
CA ALA A 50 7.74 -8.31 -7.49
C ALA A 50 9.11 -8.12 -6.82
N VAL A 51 9.31 -6.98 -6.15
CA VAL A 51 10.54 -6.70 -5.38
C VAL A 51 10.56 -7.47 -4.06
N GLY A 52 9.38 -7.85 -3.54
CA GLY A 52 9.24 -8.66 -2.33
C GLY A 52 9.57 -7.88 -1.05
N THR A 53 9.46 -6.55 -1.13
CA THR A 53 9.85 -5.57 -0.11
C THR A 53 8.75 -5.32 0.92
N GLY A 54 7.48 -5.47 0.53
CA GLY A 54 6.32 -5.18 1.36
C GLY A 54 5.50 -6.43 1.72
N GLU A 55 4.89 -6.39 2.90
CA GLU A 55 3.77 -7.24 3.29
C GLU A 55 2.47 -6.57 2.88
N ILE A 56 1.58 -7.33 2.23
CA ILE A 56 0.30 -6.81 1.74
C ILE A 56 -0.83 -7.42 2.53
N GLU A 57 -1.75 -6.56 2.97
CA GLU A 57 -2.96 -6.91 3.67
C GLU A 57 -4.15 -6.24 2.97
N GLN A 58 -5.18 -7.04 2.68
CA GLN A 58 -6.48 -6.57 2.22
C GLN A 58 -7.55 -7.34 2.98
N ASN A 59 -8.28 -6.64 3.85
CA ASN A 59 -9.40 -7.22 4.60
C ASN A 59 -10.74 -6.99 3.88
N ASP A 60 -10.82 -5.94 3.05
CA ASP A 60 -11.99 -5.61 2.25
C ASP A 60 -11.59 -5.01 0.88
N PRO A 61 -12.47 -5.04 -0.14
CA PRO A 61 -12.14 -4.55 -1.49
C PRO A 61 -11.89 -3.03 -1.59
N SER A 62 -12.22 -2.26 -0.56
CA SER A 62 -12.08 -0.81 -0.55
C SER A 62 -10.76 -0.35 0.04
N GLU A 63 -10.04 -1.19 0.79
CA GLU A 63 -8.77 -0.81 1.41
C GLU A 63 -7.66 -1.84 1.18
N VAL A 64 -6.51 -1.37 0.72
CA VAL A 64 -5.29 -2.19 0.62
C VAL A 64 -4.17 -1.53 1.40
N VAL A 65 -3.50 -2.29 2.25
CA VAL A 65 -2.35 -1.80 3.04
C VAL A 65 -1.09 -2.56 2.64
N VAL A 66 -0.04 -1.81 2.29
CA VAL A 66 1.31 -2.33 2.07
C VAL A 66 2.21 -1.84 3.20
N ARG A 67 2.92 -2.75 3.87
CA ARG A 67 3.83 -2.42 4.99
C ARG A 67 5.24 -2.93 4.73
N TRP A 68 6.24 -2.10 4.99
CA TRP A 68 7.64 -2.47 4.93
C TRP A 68 8.19 -2.52 6.35
N THR A 69 8.75 -3.66 6.71
CA THR A 69 9.29 -3.90 8.05
C THR A 69 10.79 -4.13 7.96
N HIS A 70 11.56 -3.36 8.73
CA HIS A 70 13.00 -3.54 8.88
C HIS A 70 13.31 -3.79 10.36
N ARG A 71 13.99 -4.91 10.66
CA ARG A 71 14.35 -5.33 12.03
C ARG A 71 13.15 -5.38 13.01
N GLY A 72 11.99 -5.81 12.51
CA GLY A 72 10.77 -5.97 13.32
C GLY A 72 9.99 -4.67 13.57
N GLN A 73 10.37 -3.55 12.93
CA GLN A 73 9.64 -2.29 13.00
C GLN A 73 9.18 -1.86 11.61
N THR A 74 7.93 -1.40 11.51
CA THR A 74 7.39 -0.81 10.27
C THR A 74 8.10 0.51 9.98
N THR A 75 8.83 0.56 8.88
CA THR A 75 9.55 1.76 8.41
C THR A 75 8.79 2.53 7.34
N ARG A 76 7.86 1.88 6.65
CA ARG A 76 6.99 2.50 5.65
C ARG A 76 5.64 1.79 5.67
N SER A 77 4.57 2.52 5.40
CA SER A 77 3.26 1.94 5.09
C SER A 77 2.53 2.79 4.06
N CYS A 78 1.88 2.15 3.10
CA CYS A 78 1.00 2.78 2.12
C CYS A 78 -0.40 2.18 2.31
N THR A 79 -1.38 3.03 2.62
CA THR A 79 -2.79 2.65 2.68
C THR A 79 -3.49 3.24 1.48
N TYR A 80 -4.10 2.40 0.65
CA TYR A 80 -4.91 2.77 -0.50
C TYR A 80 -6.37 2.56 -0.16
N SER A 81 -7.15 3.64 -0.07
CA SER A 81 -8.58 3.60 0.26
C SER A 81 -9.41 4.08 -0.94
N LYS A 82 -10.34 3.26 -1.43
CA LYS A 82 -11.21 3.58 -2.55
C LYS A 82 -12.08 4.79 -2.18
N VAL A 83 -12.14 5.77 -3.08
CA VAL A 83 -13.01 6.94 -2.92
C VAL A 83 -14.37 6.62 -3.55
N CYS A 84 -15.43 6.75 -2.74
CA CYS A 84 -16.82 6.44 -3.12
C CYS A 84 -17.44 7.50 -4.05
#